data_AF-A0A812SXU8-F1
#
_entry.id   AF-A0A812SXU8-F1
#
_cell.length_a   1.000
_cell.length_b   1.000
_cell.length_c   1.000
_cell.angle_alpha   90.00
_cell.angle_beta   90.00
_cell.angle_gamma   90.00
#
_symmetry.space_group_name_H-M   'P 1'
#
loop_
_entity.id
_entity.type
_entity.pdbx_description
1 polymer ?
#
loop_
_entity_poly.entity_id
_entity_poly.type
_entity_poly.pdbx_seq_one_letter_code
_entity_poly.pdbx_strand_id
1 'polypeptide(L)'
;MQTPGTGGDAKAAAENGPIVIPEDFTIDKDARYAGTVLEFNKWRGFGHIALVQKGVVPGDKVFVHWNNIQTEDRFPRLQQGLQVEFGLVISQGWRGWNKVRSLKAKTVTLPGGGMINIQAAMDAENMTFVGAQNFRYTGTVKFFDPFRGFGWVIINDGYALDEPVPNEIKVEAWELNTGGKRLRMRIDKLEIEFGIVKSNTGLLQVWGIGDKIAKGDSYMAYNVTLPGGAPITQEAMEHRKEEGGQRYTGTVQWWQRWQNWGHIVPDPGQALPPVVKAKMEESVAQAAAKAKPDGKPPEMLLYFRKVDCEWSLRPEIGKKVSFTVYLDDKGAGAKDVVPVEPGTYPEVACMLLSCALLCVTFARFGEVRNERHCQPMQKCGAVLVSRVLRIHGHHMHLRPTIDQVAFSLSMSIEVFLKLSEGRSSGQVACPFRRAFRARSKIAQHKGTRAKVEDACTHRGSDYGRLCHAMSSFLLLPHCSDYTSSSLLERAGHPRLQ
;
A
#
# COMPACT_ATOMS: atom_id res chain seq x y z
N MET A 1 -27.23 -53.51 -11.37
CA MET A 1 -25.88 -52.94 -11.62
C MET A 1 -26.08 -51.50 -12.08
N GLN A 2 -25.86 -50.53 -11.18
CA GLN A 2 -25.90 -49.11 -11.52
C GLN A 2 -24.52 -48.70 -12.03
N THR A 3 -24.46 -48.09 -13.21
CA THR A 3 -23.24 -47.51 -13.78
C THR A 3 -22.87 -46.23 -13.03
N PRO A 4 -21.61 -46.05 -12.60
CA PRO A 4 -21.17 -44.84 -11.93
C PRO A 4 -21.16 -43.66 -12.92
N GLY A 5 -21.78 -42.55 -12.53
CA GLY A 5 -21.82 -41.31 -13.32
C GLY A 5 -20.43 -40.73 -13.51
N THR A 6 -19.98 -40.66 -14.75
CA THR A 6 -18.75 -39.96 -15.18
C THR A 6 -18.92 -38.44 -15.02
N GLY A 7 -17.98 -37.83 -14.30
CA GLY A 7 -17.97 -36.41 -13.94
C GLY A 7 -17.95 -35.45 -15.14
N GLY A 8 -18.86 -34.47 -15.11
CA GLY A 8 -19.04 -33.45 -16.14
C GLY A 8 -18.24 -32.16 -15.95
N ASP A 9 -17.50 -32.00 -14.85
CA ASP A 9 -17.00 -30.67 -14.46
C ASP A 9 -15.61 -30.30 -15.02
N ALA A 10 -14.84 -31.27 -15.54
CA ALA A 10 -13.48 -31.00 -16.01
C ALA A 10 -13.41 -30.42 -17.44
N LYS A 11 -14.38 -30.72 -18.32
CA LYS A 11 -14.34 -30.30 -19.73
C LYS A 11 -14.74 -28.83 -19.93
N ALA A 12 -15.68 -28.33 -19.13
CA ALA A 12 -16.11 -26.91 -19.20
C ALA A 12 -15.05 -25.92 -18.68
N ALA A 13 -14.12 -26.37 -17.83
CA ALA A 13 -13.01 -25.54 -17.34
C ALA A 13 -11.92 -25.31 -18.39
N ALA A 14 -11.78 -26.21 -19.38
CA ALA A 14 -10.79 -26.08 -20.44
C ALA A 14 -11.16 -24.99 -21.47
N GLU A 15 -12.45 -24.83 -21.78
CA GLU A 15 -12.92 -23.84 -22.76
C GLU A 15 -12.92 -22.40 -22.23
N ASN A 16 -13.03 -22.22 -20.91
CA ASN A 16 -13.10 -20.89 -20.27
C ASN A 16 -11.75 -20.40 -19.71
N GLY A 17 -10.68 -21.17 -19.92
CA GLY A 17 -9.35 -20.77 -19.47
C GLY A 17 -8.78 -19.64 -20.34
N PRO A 18 -7.87 -18.79 -19.81
CA PRO A 18 -7.17 -17.80 -20.63
C PRO A 18 -6.46 -18.48 -21.80
N ILE A 19 -6.63 -17.92 -22.99
CA ILE A 19 -5.99 -18.36 -24.23
C ILE A 19 -4.48 -18.25 -24.05
N VAL A 20 -3.79 -19.38 -24.16
CA VAL A 20 -2.33 -19.46 -24.06
C VAL A 20 -1.74 -19.11 -25.41
N ILE A 21 -0.90 -18.07 -25.43
CA ILE A 21 -0.25 -17.64 -26.67
C ILE A 21 1.13 -18.30 -26.80
N PRO A 22 1.53 -18.76 -27.99
CA PRO A 22 2.91 -19.15 -28.31
C PRO A 22 3.94 -18.05 -27.99
N GLU A 23 5.20 -18.44 -27.76
CA GLU A 23 6.26 -17.50 -27.37
C GLU A 23 6.70 -16.54 -28.48
N ASP A 24 6.60 -17.01 -29.71
CA ASP A 24 6.93 -16.34 -30.97
C ASP A 24 5.87 -15.34 -31.44
N PHE A 25 4.71 -15.27 -30.77
CA PHE A 25 3.65 -14.34 -31.14
C PHE A 25 4.06 -12.89 -30.85
N THR A 26 4.26 -12.13 -31.93
CA THR A 26 4.54 -10.69 -31.91
C THR A 26 3.28 -9.89 -32.17
N ILE A 27 3.09 -8.83 -31.38
CA ILE A 27 1.92 -7.94 -31.48
C ILE A 27 2.41 -6.52 -31.70
N ASP A 28 1.78 -5.82 -32.62
CA ASP A 28 1.93 -4.38 -32.75
C ASP A 28 1.24 -3.69 -31.55
N LYS A 29 2.05 -3.02 -30.72
CA LYS A 29 1.61 -2.37 -29.47
C LYS A 29 0.85 -1.07 -29.74
N ASP A 30 1.04 -0.48 -30.91
CA ASP A 30 0.48 0.82 -31.28
C ASP A 30 -0.78 0.68 -32.15
N ALA A 31 -0.96 -0.50 -32.76
CA ALA A 31 -2.18 -0.84 -33.50
C ALA A 31 -3.43 -0.85 -32.61
N ARG A 32 -4.51 -0.25 -33.12
CA ARG A 32 -5.84 -0.20 -32.51
C ARG A 32 -6.77 -1.15 -33.28
N TYR A 33 -7.47 -2.00 -32.56
CA TYR A 33 -8.39 -2.99 -33.12
C TYR A 33 -9.82 -2.65 -32.72
N ALA A 34 -10.75 -2.84 -33.66
CA ALA A 34 -12.17 -2.74 -33.42
C ALA A 34 -12.75 -4.11 -33.06
N GLY A 35 -13.69 -4.14 -32.11
CA GLY A 35 -14.38 -5.35 -31.68
C GLY A 35 -15.75 -5.11 -31.10
N THR A 36 -16.48 -6.20 -30.88
CA THR A 36 -17.80 -6.22 -30.26
C THR A 36 -17.74 -6.99 -28.94
N VAL A 37 -18.28 -6.42 -27.88
CA VAL A 37 -18.30 -7.06 -26.55
C VAL A 37 -19.22 -8.29 -26.58
N LEU A 38 -18.67 -9.48 -26.34
CA LEU A 38 -19.46 -10.72 -26.31
C LEU A 38 -20.16 -10.91 -24.97
N GLU A 39 -19.40 -10.74 -23.88
CA GLU A 39 -19.87 -10.92 -22.52
C GLU A 39 -19.01 -10.07 -21.58
N PHE A 40 -19.62 -9.56 -20.52
CA PHE A 40 -18.90 -8.88 -19.45
C PHE A 40 -19.57 -9.15 -18.12
N ASN A 41 -18.83 -9.78 -17.20
CA ASN A 41 -19.32 -10.06 -15.87
C ASN A 41 -19.01 -8.87 -14.96
N LYS A 42 -20.02 -8.04 -14.69
CA LYS A 42 -19.89 -6.83 -13.85
C LYS A 42 -19.37 -7.11 -12.42
N TRP A 43 -19.68 -8.28 -11.85
CA TRP A 43 -19.29 -8.63 -10.48
C TRP A 43 -17.85 -9.15 -10.40
N ARG A 44 -17.37 -9.76 -11.49
CA ARG A 44 -15.99 -10.24 -11.60
C ARG A 44 -15.05 -9.22 -12.25
N GLY A 45 -15.59 -8.20 -12.92
CA GLY A 45 -14.84 -7.13 -13.57
C GLY A 45 -14.06 -7.59 -14.80
N PHE A 46 -14.49 -8.67 -15.47
CA PHE A 46 -13.85 -9.12 -16.68
C PHE A 46 -14.85 -9.64 -17.70
N GLY A 47 -14.43 -9.71 -18.96
CA GLY A 47 -15.23 -10.17 -20.07
C GLY A 47 -14.39 -10.54 -21.28
N HIS A 48 -15.07 -10.75 -22.40
CA HIS A 48 -14.46 -11.08 -23.68
C HIS A 48 -14.98 -10.18 -24.79
N ILE A 49 -14.08 -9.73 -25.65
CA ILE A 49 -14.38 -8.92 -26.84
C ILE A 49 -14.05 -9.76 -28.08
N ALA A 50 -14.98 -9.86 -29.03
CA ALA A 50 -14.75 -10.46 -30.34
C ALA A 50 -14.15 -9.42 -31.28
N LEU A 51 -13.03 -9.74 -31.95
CA LEU A 51 -12.50 -8.86 -32.98
C LEU A 51 -13.39 -8.85 -34.22
N VAL A 52 -13.50 -7.70 -34.87
CA VAL A 52 -14.11 -7.60 -36.21
C VAL A 52 -13.22 -8.27 -37.26
N GLN A 53 -11.89 -8.13 -37.13
CA GLN A 53 -10.91 -8.75 -38.01
C GLN A 53 -10.53 -10.14 -37.50
N LYS A 54 -10.91 -11.18 -38.25
CA LYS A 54 -10.62 -12.58 -37.92
C LYS A 54 -9.16 -12.93 -38.19
N GLY A 55 -8.59 -13.81 -37.37
CA GLY A 55 -7.24 -14.37 -37.58
C GLY A 55 -6.08 -13.54 -37.01
N VAL A 56 -6.35 -12.36 -36.44
CA VAL A 56 -5.32 -11.57 -35.73
C VAL A 56 -4.94 -12.23 -34.41
N VAL A 57 -5.91 -12.83 -33.72
CA VAL A 57 -5.76 -13.44 -32.40
C VAL A 57 -6.25 -14.89 -32.45
N PRO A 58 -5.55 -15.86 -31.84
CA PRO A 58 -6.06 -17.22 -31.72
C PRO A 58 -7.43 -17.26 -31.05
N GLY A 59 -8.45 -17.72 -31.78
CA GLY A 59 -9.83 -17.82 -31.30
C GLY A 59 -10.66 -16.55 -31.37
N ASP A 60 -10.17 -15.48 -32.03
CA ASP A 60 -10.87 -14.21 -32.30
C ASP A 60 -11.47 -13.51 -31.06
N LYS A 61 -11.09 -13.94 -29.86
CA LYS A 61 -11.58 -13.45 -28.57
C LYS A 61 -10.43 -12.86 -27.76
N VAL A 62 -10.65 -11.70 -27.19
CA VAL A 62 -9.68 -11.01 -26.35
C VAL A 62 -10.26 -10.82 -24.96
N PHE A 63 -9.47 -11.19 -23.95
CA PHE A 63 -9.81 -10.96 -22.57
C PHE A 63 -9.72 -9.46 -22.23
N VAL A 64 -10.77 -8.92 -21.62
CA VAL A 64 -10.81 -7.55 -21.12
C VAL A 64 -10.99 -7.56 -19.61
N HIS A 65 -10.25 -6.69 -18.93
CA HIS A 65 -10.38 -6.44 -17.50
C HIS A 65 -10.86 -5.01 -17.27
N TRP A 66 -11.67 -4.79 -16.23
CA TRP A 66 -12.27 -3.50 -15.91
C TRP A 66 -11.25 -2.35 -15.81
N ASN A 67 -10.07 -2.62 -15.23
CA ASN A 67 -8.96 -1.64 -15.15
C ASN A 67 -8.46 -1.10 -16.50
N ASN A 68 -8.72 -1.83 -17.60
CA ASN A 68 -8.22 -1.44 -18.92
C ASN A 68 -9.25 -0.61 -19.70
N ILE A 69 -10.45 -0.43 -19.15
CA ILE A 69 -11.53 0.37 -19.74
C ILE A 69 -11.30 1.83 -19.41
N GLN A 70 -11.35 2.70 -20.42
CA GLN A 70 -11.31 4.15 -20.25
C GLN A 70 -12.74 4.65 -20.03
N THR A 71 -13.02 5.06 -18.81
CA THR A 71 -14.36 5.46 -18.37
C THR A 71 -14.24 6.42 -17.20
N GLU A 72 -15.24 7.29 -17.06
CA GLU A 72 -15.46 8.10 -15.87
C GLU A 72 -16.49 7.45 -14.92
N ASP A 73 -17.09 6.33 -15.35
CA ASP A 73 -18.06 5.60 -14.55
C ASP A 73 -17.40 5.04 -13.27
N ARG A 74 -18.16 5.10 -12.18
CA ARG A 74 -17.77 4.57 -10.86
C ARG A 74 -17.42 3.08 -10.92
N PHE A 75 -18.16 2.32 -11.73
CA PHE A 75 -17.94 0.90 -11.94
C PHE A 75 -17.75 0.61 -13.44
N PRO A 76 -16.49 0.55 -13.93
CA PRO A 76 -16.21 0.27 -15.32
C PRO A 76 -16.86 -1.03 -15.78
N ARG A 77 -17.85 -0.93 -16.67
CA ARG A 77 -18.58 -2.07 -17.23
C ARG A 77 -18.80 -1.92 -18.72
N LEU A 78 -18.97 -3.06 -19.39
CA LEU A 78 -19.30 -3.12 -20.81
C LEU A 78 -20.67 -3.77 -20.97
N GLN A 79 -21.45 -3.26 -21.92
CA GLN A 79 -22.70 -3.89 -22.33
C GLN A 79 -22.44 -4.90 -23.46
N GLN A 80 -23.12 -6.05 -23.41
CA GLN A 80 -23.06 -7.02 -24.49
C GLN A 80 -23.53 -6.39 -25.81
N GLY A 81 -22.79 -6.63 -26.88
CA GLY A 81 -23.06 -6.06 -28.21
C GLY A 81 -22.47 -4.66 -28.44
N LEU A 82 -21.88 -4.03 -27.42
CA LEU A 82 -21.24 -2.72 -27.57
C LEU A 82 -20.02 -2.82 -28.50
N GLN A 83 -19.91 -1.90 -29.45
CA GLN A 83 -18.73 -1.75 -30.29
C GLN A 83 -17.66 -0.95 -29.54
N VAL A 84 -16.42 -1.42 -29.58
CA VAL A 84 -15.29 -0.83 -28.85
C VAL A 84 -14.02 -0.86 -29.68
N GLU A 85 -13.11 0.05 -29.36
CA GLU A 85 -11.73 0.08 -29.85
C GLU A 85 -10.75 -0.18 -28.72
N PHE A 86 -9.70 -0.95 -28.98
CA PHE A 86 -8.70 -1.28 -27.96
C PHE A 86 -7.34 -1.60 -28.58
N GLY A 87 -6.29 -1.43 -27.79
CA GLY A 87 -4.95 -1.97 -28.10
C GLY A 87 -4.78 -3.38 -27.52
N LEU A 88 -3.78 -4.10 -27.99
CA LEU A 88 -3.45 -5.45 -27.50
C LEU A 88 -2.19 -5.43 -26.65
N VAL A 89 -2.18 -6.16 -25.53
CA VAL A 89 -1.00 -6.32 -24.69
C VAL A 89 -0.84 -7.78 -24.24
N ILE A 90 0.39 -8.28 -24.30
CA ILE A 90 0.75 -9.60 -23.76
C ILE A 90 0.98 -9.46 -22.27
N SER A 91 0.19 -10.17 -21.47
CA SER A 91 0.33 -10.21 -20.02
C SER A 91 0.90 -11.57 -19.61
N GLN A 92 1.97 -11.54 -18.82
CA GLN A 92 2.49 -12.73 -18.15
C GLN A 92 1.68 -12.98 -16.88
N GLY A 93 1.06 -14.14 -16.80
CA GLY A 93 0.35 -14.64 -15.62
C GLY A 93 0.90 -15.97 -15.17
N TRP A 94 0.27 -16.53 -14.14
CA TRP A 94 0.60 -17.85 -13.60
C TRP A 94 -0.64 -18.73 -13.66
N ARG A 95 -0.48 -19.95 -14.17
CA ARG A 95 -1.50 -21.01 -14.08
C ARG A 95 -0.87 -22.18 -13.35
N GLY A 96 -1.23 -22.35 -12.07
CA GLY A 96 -0.50 -23.24 -11.18
C GLY A 96 0.93 -22.74 -10.98
N TRP A 97 1.91 -23.61 -11.22
CA TRP A 97 3.34 -23.30 -11.11
C TRP A 97 3.99 -22.80 -12.41
N ASN A 98 3.26 -22.81 -13.52
CA ASN A 98 3.80 -22.45 -14.83
C ASN A 98 3.48 -21.00 -15.18
N LYS A 99 4.47 -20.29 -15.73
CA LYS A 99 4.27 -18.98 -16.36
C LYS A 99 3.50 -19.16 -17.66
N VAL A 100 2.43 -18.39 -17.82
CA VAL A 100 1.56 -18.43 -19.01
C VAL A 100 1.45 -17.02 -19.58
N ARG A 101 1.66 -16.90 -20.90
CA ARG A 101 1.40 -15.66 -21.64
C ARG A 101 -0.06 -15.66 -22.09
N SER A 102 -0.80 -14.61 -21.74
CA SER A 102 -2.20 -14.41 -22.12
C SER A 102 -2.37 -13.06 -22.80
N LEU A 103 -3.34 -12.98 -23.71
CA LEU A 103 -3.64 -11.76 -24.43
C LEU A 103 -4.67 -10.94 -23.66
N LYS A 104 -4.45 -9.63 -23.52
CA LYS A 104 -5.41 -8.73 -22.90
C LYS A 104 -5.64 -7.49 -23.76
N ALA A 105 -6.86 -6.99 -23.74
CA ALA A 105 -7.18 -5.67 -24.26
C ALA A 105 -6.60 -4.59 -23.32
N LYS A 106 -6.04 -3.53 -23.90
CA LYS A 106 -5.49 -2.34 -23.24
C LYS A 106 -6.19 -1.09 -23.79
N THR A 107 -6.49 -0.12 -22.93
CA THR A 107 -7.08 1.18 -23.32
C THR A 107 -8.35 0.99 -24.16
N VAL A 108 -9.34 0.30 -23.59
CA VAL A 108 -10.63 0.04 -24.24
C VAL A 108 -11.46 1.32 -24.20
N THR A 109 -11.91 1.78 -25.36
CA THR A 109 -12.69 3.00 -25.58
C THR A 109 -13.86 2.72 -26.54
N LEU A 110 -14.76 3.68 -26.70
CA LEU A 110 -15.69 3.70 -27.83
C LEU A 110 -14.93 3.85 -29.17
N PRO A 111 -15.57 3.51 -30.31
CA PRO A 111 -15.04 3.82 -31.63
C PRO A 111 -14.69 5.31 -31.75
N GLY A 112 -13.50 5.62 -32.28
CA GLY A 112 -12.98 6.99 -32.31
C GLY A 112 -12.34 7.49 -31.01
N GLY A 113 -12.13 6.62 -30.01
CA GLY A 113 -11.38 6.95 -28.80
C GLY A 113 -12.18 7.60 -27.66
N GLY A 114 -13.51 7.72 -27.79
CA GLY A 114 -14.36 8.27 -26.73
C GLY A 114 -14.38 7.42 -25.45
N MET A 115 -14.51 8.06 -24.28
CA MET A 115 -14.67 7.34 -23.01
C MET A 115 -16.01 6.60 -22.94
N ILE A 116 -16.04 5.45 -22.27
CA ILE A 116 -17.24 4.61 -22.15
C ILE A 116 -17.99 5.03 -20.90
N ASN A 117 -19.09 5.78 -21.02
CA ASN A 117 -19.92 6.22 -19.87
C ASN A 117 -21.36 5.68 -20.05
N ILE A 118 -21.59 4.41 -19.73
CA ILE A 118 -22.87 3.70 -19.96
C ILE A 118 -23.70 3.60 -18.68
N GLN A 119 -23.07 3.79 -17.52
CA GLN A 119 -23.73 3.61 -16.24
C GLN A 119 -24.99 4.47 -16.10
N ALA A 120 -24.90 5.77 -16.42
CA ALA A 120 -26.02 6.70 -16.27
C ALA A 120 -27.25 6.31 -17.10
N ALA A 121 -27.05 5.87 -18.36
CA ALA A 121 -28.16 5.47 -19.23
C ALA A 121 -28.85 4.21 -18.71
N MET A 122 -28.09 3.18 -18.35
CA MET A 122 -28.65 1.94 -17.82
C MET A 122 -29.32 2.11 -16.45
N ASP A 123 -28.76 2.95 -15.58
CA ASP A 123 -29.32 3.18 -14.26
C ASP A 123 -30.64 3.99 -14.40
N ALA A 124 -30.75 4.88 -15.39
CA ALA A 124 -32.02 5.55 -15.77
C ALA A 124 -33.12 4.56 -16.21
N GLU A 125 -32.76 3.51 -16.94
CA GLU A 125 -33.71 2.51 -17.43
C GLU A 125 -34.19 1.57 -16.31
N ASN A 126 -33.32 1.23 -15.36
CA ASN A 126 -33.60 0.22 -14.34
C ASN A 126 -34.07 0.78 -13.00
N MET A 127 -33.78 2.06 -12.71
CA MET A 127 -34.08 2.69 -11.43
C MET A 127 -35.08 3.83 -11.60
N THR A 128 -36.00 3.93 -10.65
CA THR A 128 -36.96 5.03 -10.54
C THR A 128 -36.41 6.08 -9.58
N PHE A 129 -35.95 7.20 -10.12
CA PHE A 129 -35.41 8.31 -9.36
C PHE A 129 -36.54 9.12 -8.72
N VAL A 130 -36.34 9.57 -7.48
CA VAL A 130 -37.20 10.58 -6.87
C VAL A 130 -36.66 11.94 -7.31
N GLY A 131 -37.46 12.69 -8.08
CA GLY A 131 -37.03 13.93 -8.72
C GLY A 131 -36.30 13.70 -10.06
N ALA A 132 -35.44 14.65 -10.46
CA ALA A 132 -34.65 14.53 -11.69
C ALA A 132 -33.41 13.65 -11.47
N GLN A 133 -32.99 12.91 -12.51
CA GLN A 133 -31.83 12.00 -12.44
C GLN A 133 -30.54 12.69 -11.98
N ASN A 134 -30.35 13.96 -12.34
CA ASN A 134 -29.17 14.76 -11.98
C ASN A 134 -29.36 15.57 -10.69
N PHE A 135 -30.52 15.46 -10.05
CA PHE A 135 -30.79 16.18 -8.81
C PHE A 135 -30.02 15.56 -7.64
N ARG A 136 -29.34 16.40 -6.87
CA ARG A 136 -28.55 16.00 -5.70
C ARG A 136 -29.17 16.58 -4.44
N TYR A 137 -29.49 15.71 -3.50
CA TYR A 137 -29.90 16.05 -2.15
C TYR A 137 -28.66 16.15 -1.26
N THR A 138 -28.68 17.08 -0.31
CA THR A 138 -27.67 17.16 0.75
C THR A 138 -28.20 16.47 2.00
N GLY A 139 -27.29 15.87 2.77
CA GLY A 139 -27.64 15.26 4.04
C GLY A 139 -26.42 14.94 4.89
N THR A 140 -26.69 14.39 6.07
CA THR A 140 -25.67 13.99 7.03
C THR A 140 -25.72 12.48 7.25
N VAL A 141 -24.58 11.79 7.11
CA VAL A 141 -24.47 10.36 7.42
C VAL A 141 -24.70 10.15 8.92
N LYS A 142 -25.74 9.41 9.29
CA LYS A 142 -26.00 9.02 10.69
C LYS A 142 -24.94 8.04 11.16
N PHE A 143 -24.76 6.97 10.38
CA PHE A 143 -23.62 6.06 10.49
C PHE A 143 -23.51 5.23 9.21
N PHE A 144 -22.29 4.81 8.88
CA PHE A 144 -22.02 3.84 7.83
C PHE A 144 -20.93 2.87 8.28
N ASP A 145 -21.25 1.58 8.26
CA ASP A 145 -20.32 0.52 8.65
C ASP A 145 -19.79 -0.20 7.38
N PRO A 146 -18.51 -0.01 7.02
CA PRO A 146 -17.92 -0.61 5.83
C PRO A 146 -17.76 -2.14 5.93
N PHE A 147 -17.82 -2.72 7.13
CA PHE A 147 -17.74 -4.16 7.32
C PHE A 147 -19.10 -4.83 7.09
N ARG A 148 -20.19 -4.15 7.49
CA ARG A 148 -21.56 -4.59 7.21
C ARG A 148 -22.02 -4.22 5.79
N GLY A 149 -21.41 -3.20 5.20
CA GLY A 149 -21.69 -2.76 3.85
C GLY A 149 -22.95 -1.91 3.71
N PHE A 150 -23.47 -1.35 4.80
CA PHE A 150 -24.62 -0.47 4.79
C PHE A 150 -24.56 0.59 5.90
N GLY A 151 -25.39 1.61 5.75
CA GLY A 151 -25.55 2.70 6.69
C GLY A 151 -26.87 3.44 6.50
N TRP A 152 -27.01 4.57 7.17
CA TRP A 152 -28.17 5.45 7.10
C TRP A 152 -27.73 6.90 6.98
N VAL A 153 -28.45 7.68 6.17
CA VAL A 153 -28.29 9.14 6.06
C VAL A 153 -29.57 9.82 6.51
N ILE A 154 -29.41 11.03 7.02
CA ILE A 154 -30.50 11.95 7.32
C ILE A 154 -30.48 13.02 6.23
N ILE A 155 -31.60 13.19 5.52
CA ILE A 155 -31.75 14.27 4.53
C ILE A 155 -31.79 15.62 5.27
N ASN A 156 -31.12 16.64 4.75
CA ASN A 156 -31.22 17.99 5.31
C ASN A 156 -32.59 18.60 4.96
N ASP A 157 -33.15 19.40 5.88
CA ASP A 157 -34.43 20.09 5.66
C ASP A 157 -34.30 21.15 4.54
N GLY A 158 -35.34 21.33 3.74
CA GLY A 158 -35.41 22.38 2.71
C GLY A 158 -35.65 21.92 1.27
N TYR A 159 -35.78 20.61 1.04
CA TYR A 159 -36.13 20.07 -0.28
C TYR A 159 -37.64 19.80 -0.37
N ALA A 160 -38.30 20.36 -1.39
CA ALA A 160 -39.67 19.98 -1.74
C ALA A 160 -39.64 18.61 -2.43
N LEU A 161 -40.05 17.57 -1.70
CA LEU A 161 -40.17 16.22 -2.24
C LEU A 161 -41.62 16.02 -2.70
N ASP A 162 -41.79 15.62 -3.97
CA ASP A 162 -43.12 15.33 -4.53
C ASP A 162 -43.81 14.15 -3.83
N GLU A 163 -43.02 13.31 -3.15
CA GLU A 163 -43.46 12.10 -2.49
C GLU A 163 -43.04 12.05 -1.02
N PRO A 164 -43.78 11.33 -0.16
CA PRO A 164 -43.46 11.19 1.26
C PRO A 164 -42.26 10.25 1.46
N VAL A 165 -41.06 10.74 1.15
CA VAL A 165 -39.81 10.02 1.41
C VAL A 165 -39.47 10.13 2.91
N PRO A 166 -39.09 9.03 3.58
CA PRO A 166 -38.62 9.09 4.96
C PRO A 166 -37.35 9.95 5.09
N ASN A 167 -37.22 10.70 6.18
CA ASN A 167 -36.02 11.51 6.46
C ASN A 167 -34.75 10.67 6.62
N GLU A 168 -34.89 9.40 7.04
CA GLU A 168 -33.78 8.45 7.15
C GLU A 168 -33.78 7.51 5.94
N ILE A 169 -32.71 7.58 5.14
CA ILE A 169 -32.55 6.77 3.93
C ILE A 169 -31.38 5.80 4.10
N LYS A 170 -31.56 4.57 3.64
CA LYS A 170 -30.52 3.53 3.66
C LYS A 170 -29.43 3.84 2.62
N VAL A 171 -28.17 3.66 3.00
CA VAL A 171 -27.02 3.66 2.09
C VAL A 171 -26.43 2.27 2.00
N GLU A 172 -26.03 1.86 0.82
CA GLU A 172 -25.30 0.63 0.59
C GLU A 172 -23.86 0.93 0.18
N ALA A 173 -22.93 0.02 0.49
CA ALA A 173 -21.51 0.24 0.28
C ALA A 173 -21.14 0.43 -1.19
N TRP A 174 -21.87 -0.23 -2.10
CA TRP A 174 -21.68 -0.04 -3.53
C TRP A 174 -22.21 1.30 -4.03
N GLU A 175 -23.06 1.98 -3.26
CA GLU A 175 -23.55 3.31 -3.63
C GLU A 175 -22.62 4.45 -3.20
N LEU A 176 -21.64 4.18 -2.35
CA LEU A 176 -20.62 5.16 -1.98
C LEU A 176 -19.56 5.28 -3.07
N ASN A 177 -19.34 6.50 -3.56
CA ASN A 177 -18.20 6.78 -4.42
C ASN A 177 -16.94 6.92 -3.57
N THR A 178 -16.14 5.87 -3.48
CA THR A 178 -14.91 5.86 -2.67
C THR A 178 -13.63 6.02 -3.50
N GLY A 179 -13.74 6.47 -4.76
CA GLY A 179 -12.60 6.60 -5.66
C GLY A 179 -11.87 5.28 -5.92
N GLY A 180 -12.58 4.15 -5.90
CA GLY A 180 -12.02 2.81 -6.09
C GLY A 180 -11.28 2.23 -4.88
N LYS A 181 -11.18 2.96 -3.76
CA LYS A 181 -10.57 2.47 -2.52
C LYS A 181 -11.65 1.92 -1.58
N ARG A 182 -11.39 0.78 -0.93
CA ARG A 182 -12.31 0.26 0.10
C ARG A 182 -12.16 1.08 1.38
N LEU A 183 -13.28 1.61 1.90
CA LEU A 183 -13.32 2.24 3.21
C LEU A 183 -12.97 1.22 4.30
N ARG A 184 -12.11 1.60 5.25
CA ARG A 184 -11.68 0.75 6.38
C ARG A 184 -12.19 1.24 7.73
N MET A 185 -12.91 2.35 7.74
CA MET A 185 -13.39 3.01 8.95
C MET A 185 -14.88 3.28 8.86
N ARG A 186 -15.52 3.22 10.02
CA ARG A 186 -16.89 3.67 10.19
C ARG A 186 -16.95 5.18 9.93
N ILE A 187 -17.96 5.62 9.19
CA ILE A 187 -18.22 7.02 8.91
C ILE A 187 -19.43 7.43 9.73
N ASP A 188 -19.30 8.50 10.51
CA ASP A 188 -20.40 9.07 11.30
C ASP A 188 -20.37 10.59 11.14
N LYS A 189 -21.54 11.23 11.07
CA LYS A 189 -21.72 12.69 11.01
C LYS A 189 -20.98 13.38 9.84
N LEU A 190 -20.89 12.70 8.69
CA LEU A 190 -20.27 13.25 7.48
C LEU A 190 -21.33 13.91 6.61
N GLU A 191 -21.08 15.15 6.18
CA GLU A 191 -21.90 15.83 5.18
C GLU A 191 -21.66 15.22 3.79
N ILE A 192 -22.74 14.95 3.07
CA ILE A 192 -22.72 14.26 1.79
C ILE A 192 -23.76 14.82 0.82
N GLU A 193 -23.52 14.55 -0.47
CA GLU A 193 -24.49 14.73 -1.56
C GLU A 193 -24.86 13.37 -2.13
N PHE A 194 -26.15 13.17 -2.44
CA PHE A 194 -26.65 11.90 -2.97
C PHE A 194 -27.92 12.10 -3.80
N GLY A 195 -28.19 11.16 -4.72
CA GLY A 195 -29.51 11.03 -5.34
C GLY A 195 -30.40 10.09 -4.52
N ILE A 196 -31.71 10.11 -4.73
CA ILE A 196 -32.64 9.17 -4.10
C ILE A 196 -33.25 8.30 -5.18
N VAL A 197 -33.18 6.98 -4.99
CA VAL A 197 -33.80 6.00 -5.89
C VAL A 197 -34.79 5.14 -5.11
N LYS A 198 -35.90 4.79 -5.76
CA LYS A 198 -36.82 3.78 -5.26
C LYS A 198 -36.26 2.41 -5.62
N SER A 199 -36.05 1.60 -4.60
CA SER A 199 -35.70 0.20 -4.79
C SER A 199 -36.97 -0.56 -5.17
N ASN A 200 -37.13 -0.85 -6.47
CA ASN A 200 -38.18 -1.75 -6.98
C ASN A 200 -38.01 -3.19 -6.46
N THR A 201 -36.85 -3.47 -5.86
CA THR A 201 -36.54 -4.71 -5.16
C THR A 201 -37.21 -4.76 -3.78
N GLY A 202 -38.51 -5.06 -3.78
CA GLY A 202 -39.14 -5.89 -2.74
C GLY A 202 -38.60 -7.33 -2.71
N LEU A 203 -37.43 -7.56 -3.33
CA LEU A 203 -36.73 -8.82 -3.55
C LEU A 203 -35.35 -8.78 -2.89
N LEU A 204 -35.16 -7.94 -1.87
CA LEU A 204 -34.11 -8.17 -0.88
C LEU A 204 -34.55 -9.37 -0.02
N GLN A 205 -34.57 -10.57 -0.62
CA GLN A 205 -34.35 -11.78 0.14
C GLN A 205 -32.93 -11.64 0.70
N VAL A 206 -32.82 -11.06 1.90
CA VAL A 206 -31.69 -11.30 2.76
C VAL A 206 -31.57 -12.82 2.84
N TRP A 207 -30.56 -13.37 2.17
CA TRP A 207 -30.31 -14.81 2.17
C TRP A 207 -30.16 -15.27 3.62
N GLY A 208 -31.22 -15.87 4.18
CA GLY A 208 -31.17 -16.63 5.43
C GLY A 208 -31.75 -16.01 6.70
N ILE A 209 -32.41 -14.84 6.67
CA ILE A 209 -33.15 -14.34 7.85
C ILE A 209 -34.63 -14.27 7.47
N GLY A 210 -35.40 -15.22 7.99
CA GLY A 210 -36.77 -15.56 7.59
C GLY A 210 -37.87 -14.54 7.91
N ASP A 211 -37.53 -13.26 8.11
CA ASP A 211 -38.52 -12.22 8.33
C ASP A 211 -38.91 -11.62 6.98
N LYS A 212 -40.11 -11.97 6.52
CA LYS A 212 -40.80 -11.32 5.41
C LYS A 212 -41.11 -9.87 5.81
N ILE A 213 -40.15 -8.97 5.64
CA ILE A 213 -40.40 -7.53 5.71
C ILE A 213 -41.40 -7.22 4.59
N ALA A 214 -42.52 -6.58 4.95
CA ALA A 214 -43.58 -6.23 4.03
C ALA A 214 -43.02 -5.49 2.80
N LYS A 215 -43.58 -5.78 1.62
CA LYS A 215 -43.31 -5.09 0.34
C LYS A 215 -43.72 -3.62 0.43
N GLY A 216 -42.95 -2.80 1.15
CA GLY A 216 -43.03 -1.36 1.10
C GLY A 216 -42.03 -0.81 0.09
N ASP A 217 -42.36 0.31 -0.53
CA ASP A 217 -41.41 1.10 -1.32
C ASP A 217 -40.25 1.48 -0.42
N SER A 218 -39.08 0.92 -0.68
CA SER A 218 -37.86 1.24 0.06
C SER A 218 -37.04 2.24 -0.72
N TYR A 219 -36.63 3.32 -0.05
CA TYR A 219 -35.79 4.36 -0.62
C TYR A 219 -34.33 4.09 -0.28
N MET A 220 -33.45 4.33 -1.25
CA MET A 220 -32.01 4.17 -1.09
C MET A 220 -31.27 5.42 -1.59
N ALA A 221 -30.18 5.76 -0.92
CA ALA A 221 -29.27 6.79 -1.39
C ALA A 221 -28.44 6.25 -2.55
N TYR A 222 -28.47 6.96 -3.67
CA TYR A 222 -27.78 6.63 -4.91
C TYR A 222 -26.59 7.55 -5.12
N ASN A 223 -25.47 6.96 -5.55
CA ASN A 223 -24.24 7.68 -5.91
C ASN A 223 -23.82 8.74 -4.87
N VAL A 224 -23.57 8.29 -3.64
CA VAL A 224 -23.24 9.13 -2.49
C VAL A 224 -21.79 9.63 -2.59
N THR A 225 -21.62 10.95 -2.54
CA THR A 225 -20.34 11.66 -2.65
C THR A 225 -20.19 12.68 -1.51
N LEU A 226 -18.99 13.22 -1.34
CA LEU A 226 -18.80 14.45 -0.56
C LEU A 226 -19.45 15.65 -1.31
N PRO A 227 -19.70 16.77 -0.60
CA PRO A 227 -20.17 17.99 -1.24
C PRO A 227 -19.30 18.41 -2.43
N GLY A 228 -19.92 18.83 -3.53
CA GLY A 228 -19.24 19.11 -4.79
C GLY A 228 -18.83 17.88 -5.61
N GLY A 229 -19.42 16.72 -5.32
CA GLY A 229 -19.18 15.48 -6.08
C GLY A 229 -17.84 14.80 -5.84
N ALA A 230 -17.06 15.22 -4.84
CA ALA A 230 -15.76 14.62 -4.54
C ALA A 230 -15.92 13.19 -3.97
N PRO A 231 -15.01 12.25 -4.31
CA PRO A 231 -15.11 10.89 -3.78
C PRO A 231 -14.83 10.86 -2.27
N ILE A 232 -15.57 10.02 -1.56
CA ILE A 232 -15.43 9.75 -0.13
C ILE A 232 -14.18 8.89 0.09
N THR A 233 -13.05 9.57 0.11
CA THR A 233 -11.75 8.99 0.38
C THR A 233 -11.31 9.34 1.80
N GLN A 234 -10.46 8.51 2.40
CA GLN A 234 -9.92 8.80 3.72
C GLN A 234 -9.10 10.10 3.72
N GLU A 235 -8.44 10.39 2.61
CA GLU A 235 -7.69 11.63 2.43
C GLU A 235 -8.60 12.86 2.41
N ALA A 236 -9.75 12.79 1.74
CA ALA A 236 -10.70 13.89 1.69
C ALA A 236 -11.41 14.11 3.03
N MET A 237 -11.78 13.04 3.74
CA MET A 237 -12.42 13.13 5.07
C MET A 237 -11.50 13.73 6.15
N GLU A 238 -10.18 13.65 5.96
CA GLU A 238 -9.17 14.17 6.89
C GLU A 238 -8.63 15.54 6.44
N HIS A 239 -9.24 16.13 5.40
CA HIS A 239 -8.84 17.41 4.82
C HIS A 239 -7.36 17.48 4.47
N ARG A 240 -6.81 16.39 3.93
CA ARG A 240 -5.37 16.30 3.63
C ARG A 240 -4.97 17.34 2.58
N LYS A 241 -4.01 18.19 2.93
CA LYS A 241 -3.39 19.17 2.04
C LYS A 241 -1.92 18.84 1.87
N GLU A 242 -1.51 18.60 0.64
CA GLU A 242 -0.11 18.28 0.32
C GLU A 242 0.73 19.55 0.38
N GLU A 243 1.82 19.51 1.14
CA GLU A 243 2.70 20.67 1.34
C GLU A 243 4.07 20.37 0.73
N GLY A 244 4.30 20.95 -0.45
CA GLY A 244 5.54 20.81 -1.20
C GLY A 244 5.63 19.49 -1.99
N GLY A 245 6.06 19.59 -3.25
CA GLY A 245 6.35 18.42 -4.10
C GLY A 245 7.71 17.77 -3.82
N GLN A 246 8.43 18.23 -2.80
CA GLN A 246 9.77 17.74 -2.47
C GLN A 246 9.68 16.45 -1.65
N ARG A 247 10.53 15.46 -1.99
CA ARG A 247 10.73 14.27 -1.16
C ARG A 247 11.76 14.56 -0.07
N TYR A 248 11.44 14.15 1.14
CA TYR A 248 12.27 14.19 2.33
C TYR A 248 12.74 12.79 2.68
N THR A 249 13.79 12.69 3.48
CA THR A 249 14.28 11.43 4.03
C THR A 249 14.21 11.44 5.54
N GLY A 250 14.06 10.27 6.12
CA GLY A 250 14.00 10.12 7.55
C GLY A 250 14.08 8.67 7.98
N THR A 251 14.01 8.47 9.28
CA THR A 251 14.12 7.15 9.90
C THR A 251 12.83 6.81 10.64
N VAL A 252 12.29 5.62 10.40
CA VAL A 252 11.11 5.13 11.13
C VAL A 252 11.50 4.92 12.58
N GLN A 253 10.96 5.75 13.49
CA GLN A 253 11.28 5.62 14.92
C GLN A 253 10.38 4.60 15.60
N TRP A 254 9.11 4.54 15.19
CA TRP A 254 8.14 3.66 15.82
C TRP A 254 7.07 3.20 14.84
N TRP A 255 6.64 1.94 14.99
CA TRP A 255 5.63 1.33 14.14
C TRP A 255 4.67 0.47 14.97
N GLN A 256 3.38 0.81 14.94
CA GLN A 256 2.35 0.04 15.61
C GLN A 256 1.63 -0.87 14.61
N ARG A 257 2.20 -2.06 14.39
CA ARG A 257 1.73 -3.03 13.38
C ARG A 257 0.24 -3.39 13.45
N TRP A 258 -0.33 -3.38 14.66
CA TRP A 258 -1.73 -3.76 14.90
C TRP A 258 -2.72 -2.66 14.50
N GLN A 259 -2.28 -1.40 14.55
CA GLN A 259 -3.11 -0.24 14.22
C GLN A 259 -2.77 0.34 12.84
N ASN A 260 -1.75 -0.20 12.16
CA ASN A 260 -1.33 0.20 10.82
C ASN A 260 -0.89 1.68 10.71
N TRP A 261 -0.25 2.21 11.75
CA TRP A 261 0.36 3.55 11.72
C TRP A 261 1.65 3.60 12.56
N GLY A 262 2.46 4.64 12.34
CA GLY A 262 3.72 4.85 13.05
C GLY A 262 4.24 6.28 12.91
N HIS A 263 5.49 6.48 13.32
CA HIS A 263 6.17 7.78 13.30
C HIS A 263 7.54 7.71 12.59
N ILE A 264 7.87 8.75 11.85
CA ILE A 264 9.15 8.97 11.17
C ILE A 264 9.80 10.22 11.77
N VAL A 265 11.09 10.11 12.08
CA VAL A 265 11.97 11.23 12.42
C VAL A 265 12.61 11.71 11.12
N PRO A 266 12.36 12.96 10.68
CA PRO A 266 13.05 13.54 9.53
C PRO A 266 14.57 13.62 9.75
N ASP A 267 15.37 13.45 8.70
CA ASP A 267 16.83 13.55 8.82
C ASP A 267 17.28 14.98 9.21
N PRO A 268 18.26 15.13 10.12
CA PRO A 268 18.73 16.45 10.54
C PRO A 268 19.36 17.20 9.38
N GLY A 269 18.93 18.45 9.15
CA GLY A 269 19.42 19.32 8.08
C GLY A 269 18.46 19.51 6.91
N GLN A 270 17.35 18.76 6.85
CA GLN A 270 16.32 19.01 5.85
C GLN A 270 15.40 20.15 6.28
N ALA A 271 15.30 21.18 5.44
CA ALA A 271 14.38 22.30 5.66
C ALA A 271 12.94 21.88 5.30
N LEU A 272 12.20 21.38 6.30
CA LEU A 272 10.75 21.17 6.15
C LEU A 272 10.02 22.52 5.98
N PRO A 273 8.86 22.55 5.27
CA PRO A 273 8.07 23.76 5.12
C PRO A 273 7.69 24.36 6.49
N PRO A 274 7.66 25.70 6.63
CA PRO A 274 7.40 26.33 7.92
C PRO A 274 6.02 25.98 8.49
N VAL A 275 5.02 25.78 7.62
CA VAL A 275 3.66 25.37 8.03
C VAL A 275 3.66 23.98 8.65
N VAL A 276 4.43 23.05 8.08
CA VAL A 276 4.62 21.69 8.61
C VAL A 276 5.31 21.74 9.98
N LYS A 277 6.39 22.51 10.10
CA LYS A 277 7.12 22.66 11.37
C LYS A 277 6.23 23.20 12.49
N ALA A 278 5.45 24.25 12.20
CA ALA A 278 4.51 24.82 13.16
C ALA A 278 3.48 23.79 13.63
N LYS A 279 2.96 22.95 12.72
CA LYS A 279 2.03 21.87 13.08
C LYS A 279 2.69 20.75 13.88
N MET A 280 3.94 20.40 13.58
CA MET A 280 4.70 19.45 14.39
C MET A 280 4.95 19.98 15.80
N GLU A 281 5.29 21.26 15.95
CA GLU A 281 5.46 21.92 17.26
C GLU A 281 4.15 21.95 18.06
N GLU A 282 3.02 22.22 17.39
CA GLU A 282 1.69 22.14 18.01
C GLU A 282 1.39 20.72 18.52
N SER A 283 1.66 19.69 17.70
CA SER A 283 1.50 18.29 18.10
C SER A 283 2.41 17.91 19.28
N VAL A 284 3.65 18.39 19.30
CA VAL A 284 4.61 18.20 20.41
C VAL A 284 4.08 18.86 21.69
N ALA A 285 3.55 20.09 21.60
CA ALA A 285 2.96 20.78 22.74
C ALA A 285 1.71 20.06 23.28
N GLN A 286 0.83 19.57 22.40
CA GLN A 286 -0.33 18.76 22.79
C GLN A 286 0.10 17.42 23.43
N ALA A 287 1.15 16.79 22.91
CA ALA A 287 1.70 15.57 23.49
C ALA A 287 2.34 15.84 24.86
N ALA A 288 3.05 16.95 25.03
CA ALA A 288 3.62 17.38 26.30
C ALA A 288 2.54 17.63 27.36
N ALA A 289 1.43 18.27 26.97
CA ALA A 289 0.30 18.51 27.87
C ALA A 289 -0.41 17.22 28.34
N LYS A 290 -0.35 16.15 27.52
CA LYS A 290 -0.92 14.83 27.84
C LYS A 290 0.10 13.88 28.48
N ALA A 291 1.38 14.23 28.48
CA ALA A 291 2.44 13.38 28.97
C ALA A 291 2.36 13.22 30.49
N LYS A 292 2.63 12.01 30.98
CA LYS A 292 2.86 11.76 32.40
C LYS A 292 4.20 12.41 32.81
N PRO A 293 4.36 12.85 34.08
CA PRO A 293 5.56 13.56 34.54
C PRO A 293 6.88 12.79 34.33
N ASP A 294 6.85 11.46 34.22
CA ASP A 294 8.04 10.62 33.99
C ASP A 294 8.29 10.28 32.50
N GLY A 295 7.56 10.90 31.57
CA GLY A 295 7.66 10.62 30.14
C GLY A 295 8.91 11.20 29.48
N LYS A 296 9.46 10.51 28.48
CA LYS A 296 10.46 11.09 27.56
C LYS A 296 9.89 12.35 26.91
N PRO A 297 10.70 13.40 26.68
CA PRO A 297 10.23 14.61 26.01
C PRO A 297 9.69 14.25 24.63
N PRO A 298 8.54 14.83 24.21
CA PRO A 298 8.00 14.58 22.88
C PRO A 298 8.96 15.09 21.81
N GLU A 299 9.33 14.20 20.88
CA GLU A 299 10.18 14.53 19.74
C GLU A 299 9.33 15.04 18.56
N MET A 300 9.96 15.78 17.64
CA MET A 300 9.33 16.24 16.40
C MET A 300 9.14 15.07 15.43
N LEU A 301 7.96 14.48 15.44
CA LEU A 301 7.64 13.27 14.68
C LEU A 301 6.58 13.52 13.62
N LEU A 302 6.80 12.97 12.43
CA LEU A 302 5.77 12.88 11.39
C LEU A 302 5.06 11.54 11.51
N TYR A 303 3.74 11.54 11.63
CA TYR A 303 3.01 10.29 11.63
C TYR A 303 2.83 9.78 10.18
N PHE A 304 2.69 8.47 10.01
CA PHE A 304 2.39 7.86 8.71
C PHE A 304 1.52 6.62 8.88
N ARG A 305 0.81 6.19 7.83
CA ARG A 305 -0.04 5.00 7.87
C ARG A 305 0.41 3.95 6.88
N LYS A 306 0.00 2.70 7.10
CA LYS A 306 0.33 1.60 6.18
C LYS A 306 -0.17 1.84 4.76
N VAL A 307 -1.32 2.53 4.63
CA VAL A 307 -1.92 2.86 3.33
C VAL A 307 -1.10 3.89 2.55
N ASP A 308 -0.30 4.69 3.26
CA ASP A 308 0.58 5.70 2.68
C ASP A 308 1.98 5.13 2.37
N CYS A 309 2.26 3.90 2.80
CA CYS A 309 3.47 3.17 2.43
C CYS A 309 3.31 2.47 1.09
N GLU A 310 4.40 2.39 0.33
CA GLU A 310 4.48 1.47 -0.78
C GLU A 310 4.19 0.03 -0.33
N TRP A 311 3.50 -0.74 -1.17
CA TRP A 311 3.06 -2.10 -0.84
C TRP A 311 4.23 -3.02 -0.47
N SER A 312 5.40 -2.81 -1.08
CA SER A 312 6.65 -3.54 -0.85
C SER A 312 7.31 -3.21 0.50
N LEU A 313 7.06 -2.01 1.03
CA LEU A 313 7.69 -1.54 2.27
C LEU A 313 7.10 -2.24 3.49
N ARG A 314 7.95 -2.93 4.25
CA ARG A 314 7.64 -3.35 5.62
C ARG A 314 8.24 -2.33 6.60
N PRO A 315 7.43 -1.46 7.22
CA PRO A 315 7.92 -0.46 8.16
C PRO A 315 8.50 -1.18 9.38
N GLU A 316 9.78 -0.92 9.66
CA GLU A 316 10.50 -1.43 10.82
C GLU A 316 11.28 -0.29 11.45
N ILE A 317 11.45 -0.35 12.77
CA ILE A 317 12.16 0.66 13.53
C ILE A 317 13.61 0.74 13.03
N GLY A 318 14.10 1.95 12.77
CA GLY A 318 15.45 2.21 12.27
C GLY A 318 15.59 2.17 10.75
N LYS A 319 14.54 1.80 9.99
CA LYS A 319 14.63 1.83 8.52
C LYS A 319 14.59 3.26 7.99
N LYS A 320 15.49 3.55 7.05
CA LYS A 320 15.50 4.80 6.29
C LYS A 320 14.45 4.76 5.19
N VAL A 321 13.66 5.82 5.10
CA VAL A 321 12.55 5.96 4.17
C VAL A 321 12.58 7.34 3.53
N SER A 322 12.03 7.43 2.32
CA SER A 322 11.77 8.68 1.62
C SER A 322 10.27 8.89 1.54
N PHE A 323 9.83 10.13 1.72
CA PHE A 323 8.41 10.46 1.82
C PHE A 323 8.16 11.89 1.38
N THR A 324 6.91 12.22 1.07
CA THR A 324 6.44 13.60 0.90
C THR A 324 5.55 13.95 2.09
N VAL A 325 5.32 15.24 2.34
CA VAL A 325 4.62 15.70 3.56
C VAL A 325 3.24 16.23 3.21
N TYR A 326 2.29 16.00 4.11
CA TYR A 326 0.95 16.59 4.04
C TYR A 326 0.49 17.04 5.43
N LEU A 327 -0.50 17.93 5.44
CA LEU A 327 -1.19 18.41 6.64
C LEU A 327 -2.59 17.82 6.67
N ASP A 328 -3.06 17.43 7.85
CA ASP A 328 -4.42 16.97 8.08
C ASP A 328 -4.96 17.46 9.43
N ASP A 329 -6.18 17.07 9.76
CA ASP A 329 -6.84 17.43 11.02
C ASP A 329 -6.06 16.95 12.28
N LYS A 330 -5.14 15.99 12.15
CA LYS A 330 -4.33 15.44 13.25
C LYS A 330 -2.94 16.08 13.37
N GLY A 331 -2.50 16.84 12.38
CA GLY A 331 -1.21 17.51 12.36
C GLY A 331 -0.45 17.30 11.05
N ALA A 332 0.84 17.00 11.14
CA ALA A 332 1.70 16.76 9.99
C ALA A 332 1.95 15.27 9.76
N GLY A 333 1.68 14.79 8.55
CA GLY A 333 1.83 13.41 8.14
C GLY A 333 2.79 13.21 6.97
N ALA A 334 3.26 11.98 6.78
CA ALA A 334 4.09 11.57 5.67
C ALA A 334 3.33 10.64 4.70
N LYS A 335 3.35 10.96 3.40
CA LYS A 335 2.77 10.15 2.32
C LYS A 335 3.83 9.59 1.37
N ASP A 336 3.41 8.66 0.51
CA ASP A 336 4.26 8.01 -0.50
C ASP A 336 5.58 7.50 0.09
N VAL A 337 5.48 6.79 1.22
CA VAL A 337 6.62 6.32 1.99
C VAL A 337 7.25 5.12 1.27
N VAL A 338 8.46 5.33 0.75
CA VAL A 338 9.23 4.38 -0.06
C VAL A 338 10.54 4.06 0.68
N PRO A 339 11.02 2.81 0.69
CA PRO A 339 12.34 2.51 1.26
C PRO A 339 13.42 3.30 0.52
N VAL A 340 14.28 4.00 1.26
CA VAL A 340 15.51 4.50 0.66
C VAL A 340 16.39 3.29 0.50
N GLU A 341 16.66 2.89 -0.75
CA GLU A 341 17.68 1.87 -0.98
C GLU A 341 18.93 2.34 -0.25
N PRO A 342 19.57 1.48 0.57
CA PRO A 342 20.83 1.83 1.18
C PRO A 342 21.76 2.09 0.00
N GLY A 343 21.89 3.37 -0.38
CA GLY A 343 22.73 3.77 -1.48
C GLY A 343 24.04 3.05 -1.25
N THR A 344 24.55 2.39 -2.28
CA THR A 344 25.91 1.86 -2.31
C THR A 344 26.79 3.00 -1.84
N TYR A 345 27.09 3.02 -0.54
CA TYR A 345 27.55 4.23 0.13
C TYR A 345 28.81 4.64 -0.61
N PRO A 346 28.85 5.80 -1.30
CA PRO A 346 30.06 6.22 -1.98
C PRO A 346 31.19 6.34 -0.97
N GLU A 347 30.90 6.57 0.32
CA GLU A 347 31.89 6.50 1.40
C GLU A 347 32.47 5.09 1.66
N VAL A 348 31.67 4.03 1.53
CA VAL A 348 32.19 2.65 1.68
C VAL A 348 32.92 2.23 0.42
N ALA A 349 32.44 2.66 -0.76
CA ALA A 349 33.19 2.53 -2.00
C ALA A 349 34.51 3.32 -1.94
N CYS A 350 34.53 4.53 -1.35
CA CYS A 350 35.72 5.36 -1.18
C CYS A 350 36.68 4.79 -0.12
N MET A 351 36.18 4.18 0.97
CA MET A 351 37.01 3.41 1.92
C MET A 351 37.61 2.16 1.27
N LEU A 352 36.84 1.43 0.45
CA LEU A 352 37.35 0.25 -0.25
C LEU A 352 38.35 0.64 -1.36
N LEU A 353 38.10 1.73 -2.10
CA LEU A 353 39.05 2.28 -3.08
C LEU A 353 40.31 2.82 -2.41
N SER A 354 40.20 3.51 -1.28
CA SER A 354 41.38 4.01 -0.56
C SER A 354 42.20 2.88 0.09
N CYS A 355 41.57 1.83 0.62
CA CYS A 355 42.27 0.60 1.04
C CYS A 355 42.94 -0.12 -0.14
N ALA A 356 42.28 -0.20 -1.30
CA ALA A 356 42.85 -0.81 -2.50
C ALA A 356 44.05 0.00 -3.03
N LEU A 357 43.94 1.34 -3.06
CA LEU A 357 45.07 2.21 -3.40
C LEU A 357 46.22 2.05 -2.39
N LEU A 358 45.96 1.99 -1.08
CA LEU A 358 47.02 1.78 -0.08
C LEU A 358 47.77 0.46 -0.32
N CYS A 359 47.05 -0.62 -0.62
CA CYS A 359 47.65 -1.93 -0.92
C CYS A 359 48.52 -1.89 -2.19
N VAL A 360 48.08 -1.20 -3.25
CA VAL A 360 48.88 -1.06 -4.49
C VAL A 360 50.12 -0.20 -4.25
N THR A 361 50.01 0.86 -3.45
CA THR A 361 51.17 1.71 -3.10
C THR A 361 52.18 0.96 -2.24
N PHE A 362 51.74 0.13 -1.29
CA PHE A 362 52.62 -0.72 -0.49
C PHE A 362 53.29 -1.82 -1.33
N ALA A 363 52.59 -2.39 -2.32
CA ALA A 363 53.19 -3.36 -3.24
C ALA A 363 54.28 -2.72 -4.12
N ARG A 364 54.10 -1.46 -4.56
CA ARG A 364 55.11 -0.72 -5.32
C ARG A 364 56.34 -0.29 -4.50
N PHE A 365 56.18 -0.02 -3.21
CA PHE A 365 57.31 0.33 -2.33
C PHE A 365 58.05 -0.88 -1.75
N GLY A 366 57.48 -2.10 -1.86
CA GLY A 366 58.12 -3.34 -1.42
C GLY A 366 59.19 -3.90 -2.37
N GLU A 367 59.36 -3.31 -3.56
CA GLU A 367 60.25 -3.82 -4.60
C GLU A 367 61.70 -3.28 -4.51
N VAL A 368 62.12 -2.85 -3.31
CA VAL A 368 63.51 -2.48 -3.01
C VAL A 368 63.95 -3.13 -1.71
N ARG A 369 64.15 -4.46 -1.75
CA ARG A 369 65.38 -5.13 -1.25
C ARG A 369 65.23 -6.65 -1.25
N ASN A 370 66.18 -7.26 -1.96
CA ASN A 370 66.63 -8.65 -1.89
C ASN A 370 65.65 -9.75 -2.33
N GLU A 371 65.86 -10.14 -3.59
CA GLU A 371 65.57 -11.44 -4.14
C GLU A 371 66.20 -12.55 -3.28
N ARG A 372 65.36 -13.22 -2.48
CA ARG A 372 65.36 -14.66 -2.16
C ARG A 372 64.52 -14.87 -0.89
N HIS A 373 63.35 -15.50 -1.06
CA HIS A 373 62.32 -15.85 -0.05
C HIS A 373 61.11 -14.91 0.05
N CYS A 374 60.22 -14.93 -0.94
CA CYS A 374 58.82 -14.53 -0.72
C CYS A 374 57.87 -15.10 -1.80
N GLN A 375 57.66 -16.42 -1.78
CA GLN A 375 56.67 -17.11 -2.63
C GLN A 375 55.28 -17.40 -1.99
N PRO A 376 54.97 -17.14 -0.68
CA PRO A 376 53.61 -17.42 -0.20
C PRO A 376 52.66 -16.21 -0.09
N MET A 377 53.11 -14.94 -0.18
CA MET A 377 52.21 -13.80 0.11
C MET A 377 51.31 -13.32 -1.05
N GLN A 378 51.66 -13.58 -2.31
CA GLN A 378 50.80 -13.19 -3.45
C GLN A 378 49.47 -13.98 -3.51
N LYS A 379 49.41 -15.18 -2.92
CA LYS A 379 48.17 -15.98 -2.84
C LYS A 379 47.17 -15.46 -1.81
N CYS A 380 47.60 -14.68 -0.81
CA CYS A 380 46.69 -14.17 0.24
C CYS A 380 45.88 -12.94 -0.22
N GLY A 381 46.46 -12.06 -1.04
CA GLY A 381 45.76 -10.87 -1.56
C GLY A 381 44.60 -11.21 -2.51
N ALA A 382 44.81 -12.18 -3.42
CA ALA A 382 43.78 -12.62 -4.36
C ALA A 382 42.61 -13.34 -3.68
N VAL A 383 42.85 -14.05 -2.57
CA VAL A 383 41.81 -14.74 -1.79
C VAL A 383 40.94 -13.76 -1.00
N LEU A 384 41.51 -12.65 -0.52
CA LEU A 384 40.76 -11.63 0.22
C LEU A 384 39.77 -10.87 -0.70
N VAL A 385 40.22 -10.48 -1.90
CA VAL A 385 39.36 -9.81 -2.90
C VAL A 385 38.25 -10.74 -3.40
N SER A 386 38.57 -12.02 -3.62
CA SER A 386 37.59 -13.01 -4.05
C SER A 386 36.55 -13.37 -2.97
N ARG A 387 36.91 -13.31 -1.68
CA ARG A 387 35.96 -13.51 -0.56
C ARG A 387 35.04 -12.30 -0.35
N VAL A 388 35.55 -11.08 -0.48
CA VAL A 388 34.73 -9.85 -0.34
C VAL A 388 33.69 -9.73 -1.45
N LEU A 389 34.05 -10.10 -2.69
CA LEU A 389 33.12 -10.15 -3.83
C LEU A 389 32.06 -11.27 -3.70
N ARG A 390 32.35 -12.34 -2.95
CA ARG A 390 31.42 -13.47 -2.77
C ARG A 390 30.38 -13.24 -1.67
N ILE A 391 30.59 -12.27 -0.77
CA ILE A 391 29.65 -11.95 0.33
C ILE A 391 28.49 -11.07 -0.16
N HIS A 392 28.62 -10.37 -1.28
CA HIS A 392 27.57 -9.53 -1.86
C HIS A 392 26.82 -10.26 -2.99
N GLY A 393 26.13 -11.34 -2.62
CA GLY A 393 25.42 -12.23 -3.53
C GLY A 393 24.42 -11.53 -4.46
N HIS A 394 24.86 -11.23 -5.67
CA HIS A 394 23.99 -11.05 -6.83
C HIS A 394 24.50 -11.89 -7.99
N HIS A 395 23.70 -12.89 -8.38
CA HIS A 395 23.86 -13.62 -9.62
C HIS A 395 23.56 -12.66 -10.79
N MET A 396 24.58 -12.05 -11.38
CA MET A 396 24.50 -11.48 -12.72
C MET A 396 25.30 -12.35 -13.68
N HIS A 397 24.58 -12.99 -14.61
CA HIS A 397 25.15 -13.60 -15.79
C HIS A 397 25.56 -12.49 -16.77
N LEU A 398 26.80 -12.05 -16.71
CA LEU A 398 27.55 -11.46 -17.83
C LEU A 398 29.04 -11.55 -17.44
N ARG A 399 29.82 -12.37 -18.17
CA ARG A 399 31.28 -12.47 -17.98
C ARG A 399 31.96 -11.46 -18.90
N PRO A 400 32.51 -10.33 -18.42
CA PRO A 400 33.60 -9.70 -19.14
C PRO A 400 34.87 -10.52 -18.89
N THR A 401 35.72 -10.64 -19.91
CA THR A 401 37.06 -11.23 -19.79
C THR A 401 37.93 -10.31 -18.91
N ILE A 402 38.79 -10.91 -18.09
CA ILE A 402 39.67 -10.23 -17.12
C ILE A 402 40.50 -9.11 -17.79
N ASP A 403 40.79 -9.25 -19.08
CA ASP A 403 41.57 -8.29 -19.86
C ASP A 403 40.83 -6.97 -20.14
N GLN A 404 39.50 -6.97 -20.23
CA GLN A 404 38.72 -5.74 -20.45
C GLN A 404 38.64 -4.85 -19.20
N VAL A 405 38.62 -5.46 -18.02
CA VAL A 405 38.62 -4.74 -16.73
C VAL A 405 40.01 -4.17 -16.44
N ALA A 406 41.08 -4.89 -16.78
CA ALA A 406 42.45 -4.42 -16.65
C ALA A 406 42.74 -3.21 -17.57
N PHE A 407 42.22 -3.21 -18.80
CA PHE A 407 42.44 -2.13 -19.75
C PHE A 407 41.75 -0.82 -19.31
N SER A 408 40.50 -0.89 -18.83
CA SER A 408 39.72 0.29 -18.38
C SER A 408 40.28 0.91 -17.08
N LEU A 409 40.83 0.09 -16.18
CA LEU A 409 41.49 0.58 -14.96
C LEU A 409 42.87 1.21 -15.25
N SER A 410 43.59 0.74 -16.27
CA SER A 410 44.90 1.32 -16.63
C SER A 410 44.77 2.75 -17.18
N MET A 411 43.77 3.03 -18.03
CA MET A 411 43.54 4.37 -18.58
C MET A 411 43.13 5.38 -17.50
N SER A 412 42.33 4.97 -16.52
CA SER A 412 41.86 5.88 -15.46
C SER A 412 42.99 6.29 -14.50
N ILE A 413 43.97 5.42 -14.28
CA ILE A 413 45.13 5.69 -13.41
C ILE A 413 46.13 6.63 -14.11
N GLU A 414 46.30 6.51 -15.43
CA GLU A 414 47.21 7.36 -16.19
C GLU A 414 46.69 8.80 -16.34
N VAL A 415 45.37 8.98 -16.45
CA VAL A 415 44.71 10.31 -16.43
C VAL A 415 44.81 10.96 -15.04
N PHE A 416 44.69 10.18 -13.97
CA PHE A 416 44.77 10.71 -12.60
C PHE A 416 46.20 11.12 -12.21
N LEU A 417 47.22 10.38 -12.69
CA LEU A 417 48.63 10.72 -12.46
C LEU A 417 49.06 11.98 -13.23
N LYS A 418 48.63 12.15 -14.48
CA LYS A 418 48.89 13.36 -15.28
C LYS A 418 48.24 14.63 -14.72
N LEU A 419 47.17 14.51 -13.94
CA LEU A 419 46.54 15.65 -13.26
C LEU A 419 47.21 16.01 -11.91
N SER A 420 48.07 15.14 -11.37
CA SER A 420 48.71 15.34 -10.07
C SER A 420 50.09 16.01 -10.12
N GLU A 421 50.73 16.10 -11.30
CA GLU A 421 52.06 16.72 -11.48
C GLU A 421 52.03 18.25 -11.63
N GLY A 422 50.84 18.88 -11.51
CA GLY A 422 50.63 20.30 -11.81
C GLY A 422 50.41 21.24 -10.62
N ARG A 423 50.78 20.88 -9.38
CA ARG A 423 50.66 21.82 -8.23
C ARG A 423 51.85 21.74 -7.27
N SER A 424 52.80 22.64 -7.49
CA SER A 424 53.84 23.00 -6.53
C SER A 424 53.30 23.88 -5.39
N SER A 425 53.79 23.58 -4.19
CA SER A 425 54.00 24.46 -3.03
C SER A 425 52.80 25.21 -2.42
N GLY A 426 52.34 24.69 -1.28
CA GLY A 426 51.58 25.44 -0.28
C GLY A 426 51.56 24.66 1.04
N GLN A 427 52.48 24.99 1.94
CA GLN A 427 52.55 24.44 3.30
C GLN A 427 51.26 24.74 4.07
N VAL A 428 50.60 23.70 4.59
CA VAL A 428 49.71 23.84 5.76
C VAL A 428 50.02 22.70 6.72
N ALA A 429 50.45 23.08 7.92
CA ALA A 429 50.78 22.17 9.01
C ALA A 429 49.51 21.60 9.66
N CYS A 430 49.47 20.29 9.88
CA CYS A 430 48.50 19.63 10.77
C CYS A 430 49.23 19.10 12.03
N PRO A 431 48.76 19.42 13.25
CA PRO A 431 49.34 18.89 14.48
C PRO A 431 48.52 17.68 14.96
N PHE A 432 49.04 16.46 14.79
CA PHE A 432 48.51 15.30 15.54
C PHE A 432 49.62 14.29 15.83
N ARG A 433 50.47 14.62 16.80
CA ARG A 433 51.37 13.66 17.47
C ARG A 433 51.51 14.04 18.94
N ARG A 434 50.75 13.36 19.81
CA ARG A 434 51.16 12.94 21.16
C ARG A 434 49.96 12.32 21.88
N ALA A 435 49.99 11.01 22.05
CA ALA A 435 49.57 10.32 23.28
C ALA A 435 49.56 8.80 23.05
N PHE A 436 50.73 8.17 23.15
CA PHE A 436 50.81 6.75 23.53
C PHE A 436 52.13 6.53 24.25
N ARG A 437 52.11 6.67 25.58
CA ARG A 437 52.92 5.87 26.52
C ARG A 437 52.56 6.21 27.97
N ALA A 438 52.54 5.14 28.76
CA ALA A 438 52.51 5.04 30.23
C ALA A 438 51.14 5.18 30.91
N ARG A 439 50.61 4.06 31.44
CA ARG A 439 50.94 3.62 32.80
C ARG A 439 50.35 2.23 33.10
N SER A 440 51.20 1.41 33.72
CA SER A 440 50.88 0.15 34.40
C SER A 440 50.76 0.38 35.91
N LYS A 441 49.97 -0.48 36.57
CA LYS A 441 49.94 -0.84 38.01
C LYS A 441 49.23 0.10 39.01
N ILE A 442 48.23 -0.48 39.69
CA ILE A 442 47.89 -0.53 41.14
C ILE A 442 46.71 -1.53 41.21
N ALA A 443 46.85 -2.79 41.66
CA ALA A 443 46.98 -3.34 43.02
C ALA A 443 45.72 -3.20 43.93
N GLN A 444 45.02 -4.33 44.10
CA GLN A 444 44.41 -4.91 45.33
C GLN A 444 43.58 -4.04 46.31
N HIS A 445 42.30 -4.40 46.53
CA HIS A 445 41.85 -5.09 47.77
C HIS A 445 40.31 -5.30 47.86
N LYS A 446 39.92 -6.46 48.43
CA LYS A 446 38.72 -6.81 49.24
C LYS A 446 37.35 -6.68 48.54
N GLY A 447 36.48 -7.69 48.46
CA GLY A 447 36.28 -8.90 49.26
C GLY A 447 34.99 -8.76 50.07
N THR A 448 33.88 -9.36 49.60
CA THR A 448 32.77 -9.84 50.45
C THR A 448 31.96 -10.90 49.70
N ARG A 449 31.66 -11.96 50.43
CA ARG A 449 31.05 -13.23 50.03
C ARG A 449 29.74 -13.34 50.80
N ALA A 450 28.63 -13.62 50.13
CA ALA A 450 27.39 -14.14 50.75
C ALA A 450 26.72 -15.01 49.66
N LYS A 451 26.85 -16.34 49.77
CA LYS A 451 25.86 -17.27 50.34
C LYS A 451 24.54 -17.31 49.55
N VAL A 452 24.43 -18.28 48.65
CA VAL A 452 23.17 -18.98 48.32
C VAL A 452 23.53 -20.45 48.05
N GLU A 453 23.40 -21.26 49.09
CA GLU A 453 22.90 -22.64 49.04
C GLU A 453 21.36 -22.50 48.92
N ASP A 454 20.55 -23.37 48.33
CA ASP A 454 20.72 -24.75 47.93
C ASP A 454 19.50 -25.18 47.08
N ALA A 455 19.65 -26.36 46.48
CA ALA A 455 18.61 -27.36 46.25
C ALA A 455 17.76 -27.37 44.95
N CYS A 456 17.92 -28.53 44.29
CA CYS A 456 16.88 -29.38 43.69
C CYS A 456 16.40 -29.05 42.27
N THR A 457 16.18 -29.97 41.32
CA THR A 457 16.53 -31.39 41.07
C THR A 457 15.87 -31.73 39.72
N HIS A 458 16.58 -32.49 38.89
CA HIS A 458 16.07 -33.51 37.96
C HIS A 458 14.99 -33.27 36.87
N ARG A 459 15.32 -33.86 35.70
CA ARG A 459 14.50 -34.44 34.60
C ARG A 459 13.83 -33.42 33.67
N GLY A 460 13.91 -33.49 32.35
CA GLY A 460 14.13 -34.62 31.44
C GLY A 460 12.79 -35.17 30.95
N SER A 461 12.33 -34.80 29.75
CA SER A 461 11.56 -35.65 28.81
C SER A 461 11.01 -34.84 27.61
N ASP A 462 11.32 -35.38 26.43
CA ASP A 462 10.42 -35.74 25.33
C ASP A 462 9.41 -34.74 24.75
N TYR A 463 9.70 -34.35 23.51
CA TYR A 463 8.74 -33.85 22.54
C TYR A 463 8.10 -35.01 21.78
N GLY A 464 6.83 -35.29 22.06
CA GLY A 464 5.99 -36.25 21.35
C GLY A 464 4.60 -35.66 21.07
N ARG A 465 4.16 -35.79 19.82
CA ARG A 465 2.93 -35.27 19.20
C ARG A 465 1.64 -35.65 19.93
N LEU A 466 0.60 -34.81 19.78
CA LEU A 466 -0.78 -35.28 19.52
C LEU A 466 -1.66 -34.15 18.96
N CYS A 467 -2.38 -34.50 17.89
CA CYS A 467 -3.44 -33.72 17.26
C CYS A 467 -4.81 -34.10 17.85
N HIS A 468 -5.76 -33.17 17.65
CA HIS A 468 -7.22 -33.30 17.61
C HIS A 468 -8.06 -33.19 18.89
N ALA A 469 -9.07 -32.33 18.72
CA ALA A 469 -10.37 -32.21 19.39
C ALA A 469 -10.41 -31.59 20.79
N MET A 470 -11.07 -30.43 20.90
CA MET A 470 -12.34 -30.33 21.62
C MET A 470 -13.05 -29.01 21.28
N SER A 471 -14.31 -29.17 20.88
CA SER A 471 -15.33 -28.15 20.75
C SER A 471 -16.00 -27.93 22.11
N SER A 472 -16.57 -26.73 22.29
CA SER A 472 -17.67 -26.41 23.21
C SER A 472 -17.32 -26.23 24.69
N PHE A 473 -17.43 -24.98 25.17
CA PHE A 473 -18.21 -24.53 26.34
C PHE A 473 -17.63 -23.19 26.81
N LEU A 474 -18.41 -22.11 26.71
CA LEU A 474 -18.37 -20.98 27.65
C LEU A 474 -19.67 -20.17 27.48
N LEU A 475 -20.66 -20.55 28.30
CA LEU A 475 -21.79 -19.72 28.70
C LEU A 475 -21.25 -18.65 29.67
N LEU A 476 -21.62 -17.39 29.47
CA LEU A 476 -21.60 -16.37 30.52
C LEU A 476 -22.92 -15.57 30.50
N PRO A 477 -23.38 -15.10 31.67
CA PRO A 477 -24.79 -14.82 31.92
C PRO A 477 -25.19 -13.36 31.67
N HIS A 478 -26.49 -13.20 31.39
CA HIS A 478 -27.25 -11.95 31.44
C HIS A 478 -27.29 -11.40 32.88
N CYS A 479 -26.97 -10.12 33.04
CA CYS A 479 -27.46 -9.29 34.14
C CYS A 479 -28.49 -8.31 33.57
N SER A 480 -29.76 -8.58 33.86
CA SER A 480 -30.84 -7.60 33.95
C SER A 480 -30.71 -6.86 35.29
N ASP A 481 -30.95 -5.56 35.29
CA ASP A 481 -31.73 -4.83 36.30
C ASP A 481 -31.47 -3.33 36.13
N TYR A 482 -32.47 -2.59 35.65
CA TYR A 482 -32.74 -1.25 36.16
C TYR A 482 -34.23 -0.95 36.06
N THR A 483 -34.80 -0.77 37.25
CA THR A 483 -36.21 -0.57 37.56
C THR A 483 -36.69 0.82 37.19
N SER A 484 -37.92 0.85 36.69
CA SER A 484 -38.81 2.00 36.55
C SER A 484 -39.27 2.54 37.90
N SER A 485 -39.23 3.87 38.09
CA SER A 485 -40.12 4.56 39.03
C SER A 485 -40.40 6.00 38.58
N SER A 486 -41.65 6.21 38.16
CA SER A 486 -42.52 7.37 38.42
C SER A 486 -41.91 8.73 38.77
N LEU A 487 -42.25 9.75 37.98
CA LEU A 487 -42.65 11.06 38.50
C LEU A 487 -43.66 11.71 37.54
N LEU A 488 -44.91 11.77 38.01
CA LEU A 488 -45.97 12.62 37.50
C LEU A 488 -45.65 14.06 37.91
N GLU A 489 -45.59 14.99 36.95
CA GLU A 489 -45.85 16.39 37.23
C GLU A 489 -46.85 16.97 36.22
N ARG A 490 -47.95 17.47 36.79
CA ARG A 490 -49.03 18.19 36.14
C ARG A 490 -48.65 19.68 36.04
N ALA A 491 -48.70 20.23 34.84
CA ALA A 491 -49.00 21.64 34.58
C ALA A 491 -49.80 21.63 33.25
N GLY A 492 -51.02 22.14 33.12
CA GLY A 492 -51.53 23.40 33.66
C GLY A 492 -51.59 24.41 32.52
N HIS A 493 -52.52 24.24 31.56
CA HIS A 493 -52.83 25.25 30.55
C HIS A 493 -54.32 25.59 30.54
N PRO A 494 -54.68 26.89 30.46
CA PRO A 494 -56.04 27.36 30.69
C PRO A 494 -56.88 27.37 29.41
N ARG A 495 -58.20 27.21 29.61
CA ARG A 495 -59.25 27.60 28.66
C ARG A 495 -59.18 29.10 28.40
N LEU A 496 -59.35 29.50 27.13
CA LEU A 496 -60.10 30.69 26.76
C LEU A 496 -60.77 30.47 25.39
N GLN A 497 -62.10 30.63 25.42
CA GLN A 497 -63.10 30.91 24.38
C GLN A 497 -63.27 29.95 23.20
#